data_AF-A0A949WYU0-F1
#
_entry.id   AF-A0A949WYU0-F1
#
_cell.length_a   1.000
_cell.length_b   1.000
_cell.length_c   1.000
_cell.angle_alpha   90.00
_cell.angle_beta   90.00
_cell.angle_gamma   90.00
#
_symmetry.space_group_name_H-M   'P 1'
#
loop_
_entity.id
_entity.type
_entity.pdbx_description
1 polymer ?
#
loop_
_entity_poly.entity_id
_entity_poly.type
_entity_poly.pdbx_seq_one_letter_code
_entity_poly.pdbx_strand_id
1 'polypeptide(L)'
;MNTFNAEEIELLAAGYVLDDLDEAERLQVEQLIASSPAMREQIRQSMAVMGILATDTEPISPPAGLKNKISFMYEQEKERVSTIESKNSSLQSLKKKPINLENWFQEIFEAGWQVATELLENPSFAPAFRNSGVEGGRLISIGSSNTPIILIVRVRETQECERDIAVEILPELEQGYLPSGLQLMLLDADGDTVMEATTRQENKNLKFDFTGTCGETFSIKLELFGSFIQEDFIL
;
A
#
# COMPACT_ATOMS: atom_id res chain seq x y z
N MET A 1 -9.55 18.55 -27.23
CA MET A 1 -9.42 19.13 -25.89
C MET A 1 -10.44 20.25 -25.79
N ASN A 2 -11.59 20.00 -25.17
CA ASN A 2 -12.53 21.07 -24.85
C ASN A 2 -12.00 21.77 -23.61
N THR A 3 -11.41 22.95 -23.80
CA THR A 3 -11.04 23.84 -22.70
C THR A 3 -12.29 24.60 -22.31
N PHE A 4 -12.93 24.19 -21.21
CA PHE A 4 -14.03 24.93 -20.62
C PHE A 4 -13.54 26.29 -20.14
N ASN A 5 -14.33 27.33 -20.37
CA ASN A 5 -14.04 28.66 -19.88
C ASN A 5 -14.45 28.81 -18.39
N ALA A 6 -14.09 29.93 -17.76
CA ALA A 6 -14.32 30.13 -16.33
C ALA A 6 -15.82 30.15 -15.94
N GLU A 7 -16.68 30.67 -16.82
CA GLU A 7 -18.13 30.77 -16.60
C GLU A 7 -18.82 29.40 -16.71
N GLU A 8 -18.39 28.58 -17.67
CA GLU A 8 -18.85 27.19 -17.81
C GLU A 8 -18.47 26.34 -16.59
N ILE A 9 -17.26 26.51 -16.06
CA ILE A 9 -16.80 25.81 -14.85
C ILE A 9 -17.66 26.21 -13.64
N GLU A 10 -18.00 27.49 -13.51
CA GLU A 10 -18.83 28.01 -12.40
C GLU A 10 -20.25 27.43 -12.46
N LEU A 11 -20.89 27.46 -13.63
CA LEU A 11 -22.25 26.94 -13.81
C LEU A 11 -22.32 25.43 -13.55
N LEU A 12 -21.35 24.68 -14.07
CA LEU A 12 -21.25 23.24 -13.83
C LEU A 12 -20.99 22.91 -12.35
N ALA A 13 -20.12 23.67 -11.67
CA ALA A 13 -19.86 23.49 -10.24
C ALA A 13 -21.12 23.80 -9.39
N ALA A 14 -21.86 24.85 -9.73
CA ALA A 14 -23.10 25.20 -9.06
C ALA A 14 -24.18 24.12 -9.23
N GLY A 15 -24.42 23.66 -10.47
CA GLY A 15 -25.39 22.59 -10.74
C GLY A 15 -25.02 21.29 -10.03
N TYR A 16 -23.73 20.93 -10.01
CA TYR A 16 -23.25 19.72 -9.33
C TYR A 16 -23.47 19.76 -7.82
N VAL A 17 -23.27 20.92 -7.18
CA VAL A 17 -23.51 21.11 -5.74
C VAL A 17 -25.00 21.10 -5.41
N LEU A 18 -25.86 21.57 -6.32
CA LEU A 18 -27.31 21.63 -6.16
C LEU A 18 -28.03 20.35 -6.57
N ASP A 19 -27.31 19.34 -7.09
CA ASP A 19 -27.85 18.11 -7.68
C ASP A 19 -28.87 18.38 -8.81
N ASP A 20 -28.63 19.45 -9.57
CA ASP A 20 -29.51 19.97 -10.65
C ASP A 20 -28.93 19.67 -12.06
N LEU A 21 -27.95 18.76 -12.14
CA LEU A 21 -27.36 18.31 -13.41
C LEU A 21 -27.99 17.02 -13.89
N ASP A 22 -28.07 16.84 -15.20
CA ASP A 22 -28.39 15.54 -15.77
C ASP A 22 -27.21 14.55 -15.65
N GLU A 23 -27.45 13.28 -15.94
CA GLU A 23 -26.45 12.22 -15.81
C GLU A 23 -25.21 12.44 -16.72
N ALA A 24 -25.40 13.03 -17.89
CA ALA A 24 -24.31 13.28 -18.84
C ALA A 24 -23.44 14.47 -18.39
N GLU A 25 -24.06 15.53 -17.91
CA GLU A 25 -23.40 16.70 -17.34
C GLU A 25 -22.66 16.34 -16.06
N ARG A 26 -23.27 15.52 -15.19
CA ARG A 26 -22.64 15.01 -13.96
C ARG A 26 -21.37 14.23 -14.24
N LEU A 27 -21.39 13.32 -15.22
CA LEU A 27 -20.20 12.59 -15.63
C LEU A 27 -19.11 13.50 -16.20
N GLN A 28 -19.47 14.57 -16.91
CA GLN A 28 -18.50 15.58 -17.36
C GLN A 28 -17.89 16.33 -16.19
N VAL A 29 -18.67 16.69 -15.17
CA VAL A 29 -18.15 17.34 -13.95
C VAL A 29 -17.22 16.41 -13.19
N GLU A 30 -17.57 15.12 -13.02
CA GLU A 30 -16.70 14.14 -12.36
C GLU A 30 -15.35 13.96 -13.06
N GLN A 31 -15.35 13.95 -14.40
CA GLN A 31 -14.11 13.94 -15.19
C GLN A 31 -13.30 15.23 -15.04
N LEU A 32 -13.97 16.39 -14.94
CA LEU A 32 -13.32 17.69 -14.71
C LEU A 32 -12.78 17.82 -13.27
N ILE A 33 -13.44 17.24 -12.26
CA ILE A 33 -12.91 17.14 -10.91
C ILE A 33 -11.59 16.37 -10.91
N ALA A 34 -11.48 15.27 -11.67
CA ALA A 34 -10.25 14.50 -11.74
C ALA A 34 -9.08 15.27 -12.39
N SER A 35 -9.38 16.12 -13.39
CA SER A 35 -8.37 16.72 -14.27
C SER A 35 -8.13 18.23 -14.09
N SER A 36 -9.01 18.97 -13.43
CA SER A 36 -8.96 20.44 -13.31
C SER A 36 -8.98 20.90 -11.85
N PRO A 37 -7.87 21.47 -11.33
CA PRO A 37 -7.84 22.09 -10.01
C PRO A 37 -8.82 23.27 -9.86
N ALA A 38 -9.08 24.01 -10.94
CA ALA A 38 -10.02 25.14 -10.95
C ALA A 38 -11.46 24.69 -10.68
N MET A 39 -11.87 23.54 -11.22
CA MET A 39 -13.19 22.94 -10.96
C MET A 39 -13.34 22.55 -9.48
N ARG A 40 -12.31 21.96 -8.87
CA ARG A 40 -12.33 21.59 -7.44
C ARG A 40 -12.51 22.81 -6.54
N GLU A 41 -11.79 23.90 -6.83
CA GLU A 41 -11.89 25.11 -6.04
C GLU A 41 -13.25 25.79 -6.22
N GLN A 42 -13.83 25.79 -7.44
CA GLN A 42 -15.17 26.31 -7.67
C GLN A 42 -16.26 25.52 -6.92
N ILE A 43 -16.18 24.17 -6.93
CA ILE A 43 -17.08 23.33 -6.13
C ILE A 43 -16.94 23.67 -4.63
N ARG A 44 -15.70 23.83 -4.14
CA ARG A 44 -15.46 24.21 -2.73
C ARG A 44 -16.09 25.56 -2.38
N GLN A 45 -15.96 26.55 -3.26
CA GLN A 45 -16.53 27.88 -3.09
C GLN A 45 -18.07 27.83 -3.10
N SER A 46 -18.66 27.10 -4.04
CA SER A 46 -20.11 26.89 -4.13
C SER A 46 -20.67 26.16 -2.89
N MET A 47 -19.99 25.12 -2.41
CA MET A 47 -20.34 24.43 -1.16
C MET A 47 -20.24 25.36 0.07
N ALA A 48 -19.25 26.26 0.11
CA ALA A 48 -19.12 27.23 1.20
C ALA A 48 -20.29 28.24 1.19
N VAL A 49 -20.75 28.67 0.02
CA VAL A 49 -21.93 29.54 -0.12
C VAL A 49 -23.20 28.82 0.34
N MET A 50 -23.39 27.55 -0.04
CA MET A 50 -24.51 26.72 0.45
C MET A 50 -24.45 26.48 1.96
N GLY A 51 -23.25 26.29 2.52
CA GLY A 51 -23.04 26.17 3.96
C GLY A 51 -23.44 27.43 4.73
N ILE A 52 -23.28 28.61 4.13
CA ILE A 52 -23.76 29.88 4.70
C ILE A 52 -25.29 29.96 4.64
N LEU A 53 -25.92 29.57 3.52
CA LEU A 53 -27.39 29.53 3.39
C LEU A 53 -28.05 28.51 4.33
N ALA A 54 -27.37 27.40 4.67
CA ALA A 54 -27.88 26.37 5.56
C ALA A 54 -28.01 26.83 7.03
N THR A 55 -27.35 27.93 7.41
CA THR A 55 -27.36 28.43 8.80
C THR A 55 -28.68 29.09 9.22
N ASP A 56 -29.58 29.38 8.27
CA ASP A 56 -30.92 29.95 8.53
C ASP A 56 -32.05 28.91 8.53
N THR A 57 -31.73 27.62 8.43
CA THR A 57 -32.72 26.55 8.57
C THR A 57 -32.74 26.02 9.99
N GLU A 58 -33.92 25.93 10.62
CA GLU A 58 -34.06 25.23 11.89
C GLU A 58 -33.55 23.80 11.71
N PRO A 59 -32.59 23.32 12.55
CA PRO A 59 -32.06 21.99 12.42
C PRO A 59 -33.19 20.98 12.61
N ILE A 60 -33.62 20.35 11.53
CA ILE A 60 -34.57 19.25 11.59
C ILE A 60 -33.90 18.10 12.34
N SER A 61 -34.43 17.76 13.51
CA SER A 61 -33.92 16.63 14.27
C SER A 61 -34.14 15.37 13.42
N PRO A 62 -33.10 14.58 13.14
CA PRO A 62 -33.25 13.37 12.33
C PRO A 62 -34.30 12.45 12.98
N PRO A 63 -35.07 11.69 12.17
CA PRO A 63 -36.08 10.78 12.68
C PRO A 63 -35.56 9.90 13.80
N ALA A 64 -36.38 9.70 14.84
CA ALA A 64 -36.00 8.92 16.00
C ALA A 64 -35.50 7.53 15.58
N GLY A 65 -34.31 7.16 16.05
CA GLY A 65 -33.68 5.88 15.74
C GLY A 65 -32.78 5.86 14.50
N LEU A 66 -32.76 6.90 13.66
CA LEU A 66 -31.86 6.94 12.49
C LEU A 66 -30.39 6.93 12.92
N LYS A 67 -30.02 7.75 13.93
CA LYS A 67 -28.65 7.75 14.48
C LYS A 67 -28.25 6.37 15.01
N ASN A 68 -29.13 5.73 15.80
CA ASN A 68 -28.85 4.42 16.36
C ASN A 68 -28.75 3.34 15.28
N LYS A 69 -29.58 3.43 14.24
CA LYS A 69 -29.56 2.49 13.11
C LYS A 69 -28.29 2.66 12.28
N ILE A 70 -27.85 3.90 12.02
CA ILE A 70 -26.58 4.18 11.33
C ILE A 70 -25.40 3.69 12.17
N SER A 71 -25.36 3.97 13.48
CA SER A 71 -24.31 3.46 14.37
C SER A 71 -24.30 1.93 14.41
N PHE A 72 -25.46 1.29 14.51
CA PHE A 72 -25.55 -0.17 14.51
C PHE A 72 -25.11 -0.78 13.17
N MET A 73 -25.47 -0.17 12.04
CA MET A 73 -25.02 -0.60 10.72
C MET A 73 -23.51 -0.42 10.55
N TYR A 74 -22.95 0.68 11.06
CA TYR A 74 -21.51 0.94 11.04
C TYR A 74 -20.74 -0.07 11.90
N GLU A 75 -21.21 -0.35 13.12
CA GLU A 75 -20.57 -1.33 14.01
C GLU A 75 -20.70 -2.76 13.45
N GLN A 76 -21.85 -3.16 12.89
CA GLN A 76 -21.97 -4.46 12.21
C GLN A 76 -21.03 -4.58 11.01
N GLU A 77 -20.91 -3.54 10.18
CA GLU A 77 -20.02 -3.58 9.02
C GLU A 77 -18.56 -3.66 9.48
N LYS A 78 -18.19 -2.94 10.54
CA LYS A 78 -16.87 -2.99 11.15
C LYS A 78 -16.56 -4.37 11.76
N GLU A 79 -17.53 -5.01 12.40
CA GLU A 79 -17.40 -6.41 12.88
C GLU A 79 -17.28 -7.41 11.73
N ARG A 80 -18.01 -7.19 10.62
CA ARG A 80 -17.91 -8.04 9.43
C ARG A 80 -16.54 -7.91 8.75
N VAL A 81 -16.04 -6.69 8.59
CA VAL A 81 -14.72 -6.42 8.01
C VAL A 81 -13.60 -7.01 8.88
N SER A 82 -13.62 -6.79 10.20
CA SER A 82 -12.63 -7.38 11.11
C SER A 82 -12.68 -8.91 11.19
N THR A 83 -13.86 -9.52 11.02
CA THR A 83 -14.02 -10.98 10.92
C THR A 83 -13.47 -11.52 9.59
N ILE A 84 -13.63 -10.77 8.50
CA ILE A 84 -13.06 -11.12 7.19
C ILE A 84 -11.54 -10.99 7.22
N GLU A 85 -11.00 -9.92 7.82
CA GLU A 85 -9.57 -9.72 8.02
C GLU A 85 -8.96 -10.85 8.87
N SER A 86 -9.57 -11.17 10.02
CA SER A 86 -9.10 -12.26 10.90
C SER A 86 -9.14 -13.64 10.21
N LYS A 87 -10.15 -13.89 9.37
CA LYS A 87 -10.23 -15.12 8.57
C LYS A 87 -9.21 -15.15 7.44
N ASN A 88 -8.94 -14.02 6.79
CA ASN A 88 -7.92 -13.91 5.75
C ASN A 88 -6.51 -14.06 6.34
N SER A 89 -6.22 -13.50 7.52
CA SER A 89 -4.98 -13.74 8.26
C SER A 89 -4.82 -15.22 8.62
N SER A 90 -5.92 -15.88 9.05
CA SER A 90 -5.91 -17.32 9.37
C SER A 90 -5.73 -18.21 8.13
N LEU A 91 -6.26 -17.81 6.96
CA LEU A 91 -6.08 -18.54 5.70
C LEU A 91 -4.70 -18.31 5.07
N GLN A 92 -4.07 -17.16 5.31
CA GLN A 92 -2.66 -16.92 4.95
C GLN A 92 -1.69 -17.71 5.85
N SER A 93 -2.11 -18.07 7.08
CA SER A 93 -1.38 -18.96 7.99
C SER A 93 -1.48 -20.46 7.65
N LEU A 94 -2.06 -20.83 6.50
CA LEU A 94 -1.98 -22.19 5.95
C LEU A 94 -0.52 -22.52 5.59
N LYS A 95 0.28 -22.87 6.62
CA LYS A 95 1.61 -23.48 6.62
C LYS A 95 2.36 -23.39 5.29
N LYS A 96 2.69 -22.18 4.85
CA LYS A 96 3.78 -22.02 3.91
C LYS A 96 5.04 -22.44 4.65
N LYS A 97 5.80 -23.36 4.07
CA LYS A 97 7.13 -23.71 4.58
C LYS A 97 7.98 -22.43 4.55
N PRO A 98 8.77 -22.13 5.59
CA PRO A 98 9.67 -20.99 5.55
C PRO A 98 10.60 -21.12 4.35
N ILE A 99 10.90 -19.98 3.74
CA ILE A 99 11.84 -19.82 2.63
C ILE A 99 13.23 -20.11 3.18
N ASN A 100 13.92 -21.09 2.61
CA ASN A 100 15.25 -21.47 3.09
C ASN A 100 16.30 -20.74 2.26
N LEU A 101 16.96 -19.76 2.88
CA LEU A 101 17.96 -18.93 2.20
C LEU A 101 19.23 -19.72 1.83
N GLU A 102 19.51 -20.85 2.49
CA GLU A 102 20.61 -21.74 2.11
C GLU A 102 20.39 -22.37 0.73
N ASN A 103 19.13 -22.63 0.36
CA ASN A 103 18.80 -23.17 -0.97
C ASN A 103 19.12 -22.17 -2.09
N TRP A 104 19.10 -20.87 -1.81
CA TRP A 104 19.34 -19.85 -2.82
C TRP A 104 20.79 -19.86 -3.31
N PHE A 105 21.75 -20.29 -2.48
CA PHE A 105 23.14 -20.52 -2.91
C PHE A 105 23.27 -21.63 -3.95
N GLN A 106 22.25 -22.48 -4.09
CA GLN A 106 22.15 -23.52 -5.12
C GLN A 106 21.19 -23.12 -6.26
N GLU A 107 20.79 -21.84 -6.32
CA GLU A 107 19.81 -21.30 -7.28
C GLU A 107 18.42 -21.97 -7.18
N ILE A 108 18.08 -22.54 -6.02
CA ILE A 108 16.79 -23.15 -5.76
C ILE A 108 15.92 -22.13 -5.02
N PHE A 109 14.94 -21.56 -5.72
CA PHE A 109 14.01 -20.57 -5.17
C PHE A 109 12.62 -21.16 -4.97
N GLU A 110 11.97 -20.79 -3.86
CA GLU A 110 10.59 -21.12 -3.55
C GLU A 110 9.59 -20.41 -4.49
N ALA A 111 8.36 -20.92 -4.56
CA ALA A 111 7.34 -20.37 -5.46
C ALA A 111 7.10 -18.86 -5.23
N GLY A 112 7.15 -18.09 -6.32
CA GLY A 112 7.00 -16.63 -6.30
C GLY A 112 8.32 -15.88 -6.07
N TRP A 113 9.41 -16.57 -5.74
CA TRP A 113 10.75 -16.03 -5.71
C TRP A 113 11.53 -16.43 -6.96
N GLN A 114 12.39 -15.53 -7.42
CA GLN A 114 13.27 -15.74 -8.57
C GLN A 114 14.55 -14.93 -8.38
N VAL A 115 15.51 -15.09 -9.28
CA VAL A 115 16.75 -14.29 -9.23
C VAL A 115 16.39 -12.81 -9.38
N ALA A 116 16.85 -11.96 -8.46
CA ALA A 116 16.46 -10.56 -8.43
C ALA A 116 16.74 -9.80 -9.75
N THR A 117 17.79 -10.19 -10.49
CA THR A 117 18.13 -9.59 -11.78
C THR A 117 17.10 -9.84 -12.88
N GLU A 118 16.24 -10.86 -12.75
CA GLU A 118 15.16 -11.12 -13.70
C GLU A 118 13.98 -10.16 -13.50
N LEU A 119 13.82 -9.60 -12.29
CA LEU A 119 12.80 -8.60 -11.98
C LEU A 119 13.27 -7.17 -12.24
N LEU A 120 14.58 -6.96 -12.40
CA LEU A 120 15.19 -5.65 -12.60
C LEU A 120 15.69 -5.51 -14.05
N GLU A 121 15.03 -4.69 -14.87
CA GLU A 121 15.46 -4.42 -16.26
C GLU A 121 16.81 -3.69 -16.36
N ASN A 122 17.29 -3.10 -15.26
CA ASN A 122 18.60 -2.44 -15.19
C ASN A 122 19.40 -2.90 -13.96
N PRO A 123 20.46 -3.71 -14.11
CA PRO A 123 21.30 -4.20 -13.01
C PRO A 123 22.21 -3.12 -12.37
N SER A 124 21.95 -1.84 -12.64
CA SER A 124 22.86 -0.72 -12.30
C SER A 124 22.73 -0.19 -10.87
N PHE A 125 21.86 -0.75 -10.03
CA PHE A 125 21.68 -0.32 -8.63
C PHE A 125 22.50 -1.09 -7.58
N ALA A 126 23.52 -1.88 -7.97
CA ALA A 126 24.29 -2.67 -7.01
C ALA A 126 25.78 -2.28 -6.92
N PRO A 127 26.19 -1.49 -5.91
CA PRO A 127 27.56 -1.49 -5.43
C PRO A 127 27.62 -2.08 -4.01
N ALA A 128 27.69 -3.43 -3.88
CA ALA A 128 28.25 -4.11 -2.68
C ALA A 128 28.33 -5.66 -2.74
N PHE A 129 27.56 -6.36 -3.57
CA PHE A 129 27.34 -7.82 -3.38
C PHE A 129 28.09 -8.78 -4.33
N ARG A 130 28.99 -8.28 -5.19
CA ARG A 130 29.53 -9.04 -6.35
C ARG A 130 30.40 -10.28 -6.05
N ASN A 131 30.75 -10.62 -4.80
CA ASN A 131 31.79 -11.63 -4.55
C ASN A 131 31.39 -12.90 -3.78
N SER A 132 30.20 -13.01 -3.16
CA SER A 132 29.76 -14.25 -2.46
C SER A 132 28.30 -14.28 -1.99
N GLY A 133 27.43 -13.41 -2.51
CA GLY A 133 26.04 -13.32 -2.08
C GLY A 133 25.06 -13.81 -3.15
N VAL A 134 23.87 -14.23 -2.72
CA VAL A 134 22.73 -14.54 -3.59
C VAL A 134 21.58 -13.58 -3.33
N GLU A 135 20.83 -13.25 -4.39
CA GLU A 135 19.76 -12.26 -4.35
C GLU A 135 18.47 -12.86 -4.92
N GLY A 136 17.48 -13.02 -4.04
CA GLY A 136 16.12 -13.40 -4.42
C GLY A 136 15.23 -12.18 -4.50
N GLY A 137 14.42 -12.11 -5.55
CA GLY A 137 13.42 -11.08 -5.75
C GLY A 137 12.03 -11.68 -5.85
N ARG A 138 11.03 -10.92 -5.39
CA ARG A 138 9.62 -11.26 -5.52
C ARG A 138 8.77 -10.03 -5.79
N LEU A 139 7.90 -10.13 -6.79
CA LEU A 139 6.90 -9.11 -7.07
C LEU A 139 5.70 -9.27 -6.12
N ILE A 140 5.29 -8.18 -5.49
CA ILE A 140 4.25 -8.17 -4.46
C ILE A 140 3.25 -7.05 -4.74
N SER A 141 1.97 -7.38 -4.68
CA SER A 141 0.87 -6.42 -4.64
C SER A 141 0.15 -6.53 -3.31
N ILE A 142 0.07 -5.43 -2.55
CA ILE A 142 -0.53 -5.42 -1.20
C ILE A 142 -1.91 -4.76 -1.25
N GLY A 143 -2.94 -5.50 -0.85
CA GLY A 143 -4.32 -5.00 -0.85
C GLY A 143 -4.81 -4.61 -2.25
N SER A 144 -5.56 -3.52 -2.34
CA SER A 144 -6.06 -2.95 -3.61
C SER A 144 -5.11 -1.93 -4.23
N SER A 145 -3.86 -1.81 -3.75
CA SER A 145 -2.90 -0.89 -4.36
C SER A 145 -2.62 -1.33 -5.79
N ASN A 146 -2.82 -0.44 -6.76
CA ASN A 146 -2.50 -0.70 -8.17
C ASN A 146 -1.00 -0.48 -8.47
N THR A 147 -0.18 -0.47 -7.42
CA THR A 147 1.23 -0.07 -7.40
C THR A 147 2.04 -1.24 -6.82
N PRO A 148 2.33 -2.26 -7.65
CA PRO A 148 3.17 -3.37 -7.26
C PRO A 148 4.58 -2.91 -6.83
N ILE A 149 5.16 -3.67 -5.91
CA ILE A 149 6.50 -3.45 -5.37
C ILE A 149 7.33 -4.71 -5.54
N ILE A 150 8.65 -4.53 -5.63
CA ILE A 150 9.63 -5.61 -5.68
C ILE A 150 10.27 -5.71 -4.30
N LEU A 151 10.13 -6.87 -3.65
CA LEU A 151 10.88 -7.23 -2.45
C LEU A 151 12.13 -7.98 -2.87
N ILE A 152 13.30 -7.49 -2.46
CA ILE A 152 14.60 -8.10 -2.70
C ILE A 152 15.20 -8.50 -1.36
N VAL A 153 15.63 -9.74 -1.26
CA VAL A 153 16.41 -10.25 -0.13
C VAL A 153 17.75 -10.70 -0.65
N ARG A 154 18.82 -10.20 -0.03
CA ARG A 154 20.20 -10.57 -0.34
C ARG A 154 20.78 -11.23 0.88
N VAL A 155 21.45 -12.36 0.68
CA VAL A 155 22.16 -13.08 1.74
C VAL A 155 23.59 -13.33 1.30
N ARG A 156 24.54 -13.15 2.23
CA ARG A 156 25.96 -13.39 2.01
C ARG A 156 26.54 -14.17 3.19
N GLU A 157 27.37 -15.16 2.89
CA GLU A 157 28.20 -15.81 3.90
C GLU A 157 29.38 -14.93 4.28
N THR A 158 29.56 -14.67 5.58
CA THR A 158 30.67 -13.86 6.10
C THR A 158 31.66 -14.68 6.94
N GLN A 159 31.15 -15.47 7.88
CA GLN A 159 31.92 -16.36 8.75
C GLN A 159 31.25 -17.74 8.85
N GLU A 160 31.85 -18.64 9.64
CA GLU A 160 31.23 -19.93 9.96
C GLU A 160 29.88 -19.69 10.64
N CYS A 161 28.80 -20.11 9.96
CA CYS A 161 27.42 -19.96 10.37
C CYS A 161 26.89 -18.53 10.53
N GLU A 162 27.61 -17.49 10.10
CA GLU A 162 27.11 -16.10 10.10
C GLU A 162 26.68 -15.69 8.68
N ARG A 163 25.57 -14.95 8.60
CA ARG A 163 24.95 -14.47 7.37
C ARG A 163 24.71 -12.97 7.46
N ASP A 164 25.22 -12.21 6.50
CA ASP A 164 24.78 -10.82 6.28
C ASP A 164 23.50 -10.86 5.44
N ILE A 165 22.43 -10.25 5.93
CA ILE A 165 21.16 -10.12 5.22
C ILE A 165 20.85 -8.66 4.92
N ALA A 166 20.46 -8.39 3.68
CA ALA A 166 19.93 -7.10 3.27
C ALA A 166 18.55 -7.29 2.64
N VAL A 167 17.55 -6.61 3.19
CA VAL A 167 16.18 -6.60 2.67
C VAL A 167 15.91 -5.23 2.08
N GLU A 168 15.49 -5.18 0.82
CA GLU A 168 15.23 -3.95 0.10
C GLU A 168 13.88 -4.01 -0.62
N ILE A 169 13.12 -2.92 -0.55
CA ILE A 169 11.89 -2.73 -1.28
C ILE A 169 12.10 -1.66 -2.35
N LEU A 170 11.74 -2.00 -3.58
CA LEU A 170 11.76 -1.10 -4.73
C LEU A 170 10.36 -1.00 -5.34
N PRO A 171 9.98 0.13 -5.95
CA PRO A 171 8.78 0.19 -6.78
C PRO A 171 8.96 -0.68 -8.05
N GLU A 172 7.87 -1.25 -8.58
CA GLU A 172 7.91 -1.86 -9.91
C GLU A 172 8.08 -0.79 -11.00
N LEU A 173 8.76 -1.15 -12.10
CA LEU A 173 9.20 -0.29 -13.21
C LEU A 173 8.27 0.89 -13.54
N GLU A 174 8.88 2.05 -13.78
CA GLU A 174 8.27 3.38 -14.06
C GLU A 174 7.61 4.11 -12.88
N GLN A 175 7.40 3.46 -11.73
CA GLN A 175 6.91 4.15 -10.54
C GLN A 175 8.10 4.77 -9.80
N GLY A 176 8.14 6.11 -9.76
CA GLY A 176 9.28 6.83 -9.18
C GLY A 176 9.43 6.67 -7.66
N TYR A 177 8.39 6.18 -6.96
CA TYR A 177 8.30 6.18 -5.49
C TYR A 177 7.46 5.00 -4.98
N LEU A 178 7.79 4.53 -3.78
CA LEU A 178 7.03 3.53 -3.05
C LEU A 178 5.66 4.08 -2.62
N PRO A 179 4.64 3.21 -2.45
CA PRO A 179 3.34 3.62 -1.90
C PRO A 179 3.53 4.32 -0.56
N SER A 180 2.94 5.50 -0.37
CA SER A 180 3.04 6.24 0.90
C SER A 180 2.29 5.50 2.01
N GLY A 181 2.92 5.38 3.18
CA GLY A 181 2.35 4.66 4.33
C GLY A 181 2.58 3.15 4.30
N LEU A 182 3.38 2.64 3.36
CA LEU A 182 3.84 1.25 3.38
C LEU A 182 4.79 1.06 4.57
N GLN A 183 4.49 0.09 5.41
CA GLN A 183 5.31 -0.29 6.55
C GLN A 183 6.07 -1.58 6.24
N LEU A 184 7.37 -1.58 6.46
CA LEU A 184 8.21 -2.76 6.50
C LEU A 184 8.58 -3.05 7.95
N MET A 185 8.35 -4.29 8.36
CA MET A 185 8.70 -4.79 9.68
C MET A 185 9.56 -6.05 9.53
N LEU A 186 10.63 -6.14 10.32
CA LEU A 186 11.40 -7.34 10.57
C LEU A 186 10.96 -7.90 11.92
N LEU A 187 10.56 -9.17 11.94
CA LEU A 187 10.12 -9.87 13.14
C LEU A 187 11.09 -11.01 13.45
N ASP A 188 11.32 -11.28 14.73
CA ASP A 188 12.08 -12.44 15.18
C ASP A 188 11.25 -13.74 15.20
N ALA A 189 11.83 -14.81 15.74
CA ALA A 189 11.20 -16.13 15.84
C ALA A 189 9.96 -16.16 16.75
N ASP A 190 9.87 -15.25 17.72
CA ASP A 190 8.73 -15.13 18.63
C ASP A 190 7.62 -14.25 18.01
N GLY A 191 7.91 -13.60 16.89
CA GLY A 191 6.99 -12.69 16.19
C GLY A 191 7.05 -11.27 16.75
N ASP A 192 8.07 -10.94 17.53
CA ASP A 192 8.28 -9.58 18.03
C ASP A 192 8.97 -8.73 16.96
N THR A 193 8.53 -7.48 16.81
CA THR A 193 9.11 -6.56 15.82
C THR A 193 10.46 -6.04 16.30
N VAL A 194 11.50 -6.35 15.55
CA VAL A 194 12.89 -5.97 15.84
C VAL A 194 13.29 -4.70 15.07
N MET A 195 12.79 -4.55 13.84
CA MET A 195 13.01 -3.34 13.03
C MET A 195 11.72 -2.93 12.33
N GLU A 196 11.46 -1.63 12.22
CA GLU A 196 10.32 -1.09 11.48
C GLU A 196 10.68 0.19 10.75
N ALA A 197 10.06 0.41 9.59
CA ALA A 197 10.15 1.66 8.87
C ALA A 197 8.90 1.87 8.00
N THR A 198 8.49 3.13 7.87
CA THR A 198 7.31 3.54 7.10
C THR A 198 7.71 4.48 5.97
N THR A 199 7.23 4.22 4.77
CA THR A 199 7.45 5.07 3.59
C THR A 199 6.60 6.34 3.64
N ARG A 200 7.11 7.39 3.02
CA ARG A 200 6.44 8.66 2.72
C ARG A 200 6.41 8.86 1.20
N GLN A 201 5.72 9.89 0.73
CA GLN A 201 5.50 10.16 -0.70
C GLN A 201 6.77 10.28 -1.57
N GLU A 202 7.96 10.46 -0.96
CA GLU A 202 9.23 10.67 -1.67
C GLU A 202 10.22 9.49 -1.55
N ASN A 203 9.85 8.41 -0.86
CA ASN A 203 10.74 7.27 -0.68
C ASN A 203 10.85 6.44 -1.96
N LYS A 204 12.05 6.40 -2.55
CA LYS A 204 12.35 5.60 -3.76
C LYS A 204 12.68 4.15 -3.44
N ASN A 205 13.18 3.90 -2.23
CA ASN A 205 13.44 2.58 -1.71
C ASN A 205 13.32 2.58 -0.19
N LEU A 206 13.30 1.38 0.37
CA LEU A 206 13.39 1.13 1.80
C LEU A 206 14.31 -0.07 2.01
N LYS A 207 15.27 0.02 2.92
CA LYS A 207 16.28 -1.02 3.12
C LYS A 207 16.57 -1.27 4.58
N PHE A 208 16.66 -2.54 4.95
CA PHE A 208 17.24 -3.01 6.20
C PHE A 208 18.49 -3.83 5.91
N ASP A 209 19.47 -3.71 6.79
CA ASP A 209 20.68 -4.51 6.82
C ASP A 209 20.81 -5.06 8.24
N PHE A 210 21.01 -6.37 8.38
CA PHE A 210 21.18 -7.05 9.65
C PHE A 210 22.00 -8.33 9.46
N THR A 211 22.45 -8.92 10.56
CA THR A 211 23.13 -10.21 10.55
C THR A 211 22.27 -11.26 11.23
N GLY A 212 22.49 -12.52 10.85
CA GLY A 212 21.86 -13.66 11.49
C GLY A 212 22.76 -14.89 11.45
N THR A 213 22.36 -15.91 12.18
CA THR A 213 23.10 -17.16 12.36
C THR A 213 22.35 -18.31 11.70
N CYS A 214 23.06 -19.32 11.18
CA CYS A 214 22.42 -20.52 10.62
C CYS A 214 21.42 -21.16 11.59
N GLY A 215 20.26 -21.53 11.06
CA GLY A 215 19.14 -22.08 11.82
C GLY A 215 18.24 -21.03 12.50
N GLU A 216 18.63 -19.76 12.51
CA GLU A 216 17.73 -18.68 12.96
C GLU A 216 16.61 -18.45 11.95
N THR A 217 15.45 -18.05 12.47
CA THR A 217 14.28 -17.71 11.68
C THR A 217 13.90 -16.26 11.92
N PHE A 218 13.48 -15.60 10.85
CA PHE A 218 12.93 -14.25 10.92
C PHE A 218 11.80 -14.12 9.91
N SER A 219 10.94 -13.11 10.11
CA SER A 219 9.85 -12.82 9.19
C SER A 219 9.93 -11.40 8.69
N ILE A 220 9.59 -11.20 7.43
CA ILE A 220 9.39 -9.88 6.84
C ILE A 220 7.90 -9.66 6.67
N LYS A 221 7.37 -8.65 7.35
CA LYS A 221 5.98 -8.23 7.21
C LYS A 221 5.91 -6.87 6.51
N LEU A 222 5.11 -6.82 5.46
CA LEU A 222 4.75 -5.62 4.72
C LEU A 222 3.30 -5.27 5.01
N GLU A 223 3.02 -4.05 5.44
CA GLU A 223 1.66 -3.62 5.79
C GLU A 223 1.31 -2.29 5.11
N LEU A 224 0.11 -2.22 4.53
CA LEU A 224 -0.41 -1.04 3.84
C LEU A 224 -1.94 -1.00 3.96
N PHE A 225 -2.47 0.09 4.53
CA PHE A 225 -3.91 0.34 4.69
C PHE A 225 -4.70 -0.84 5.31
N GLY A 226 -4.14 -1.50 6.33
CA GLY A 226 -4.77 -2.64 7.03
C GLY A 226 -4.65 -3.99 6.31
N SER A 227 -4.13 -4.01 5.07
CA SER A 227 -3.72 -5.24 4.40
C SER A 227 -2.24 -5.52 4.69
N PHE A 228 -1.88 -6.78 4.88
CA PHE A 228 -0.48 -7.16 5.05
C PHE A 228 -0.11 -8.42 4.28
N ILE A 229 1.18 -8.57 4.05
CA ILE A 229 1.83 -9.79 3.56
C ILE A 229 3.00 -10.08 4.48
N GLN A 230 3.15 -11.35 4.86
CA GLN A 230 4.27 -11.81 5.66
C GLN A 230 4.96 -12.98 4.95
N GLU A 231 6.28 -12.94 4.95
CA GLU A 231 7.13 -14.02 4.45
C GLU A 231 8.09 -14.46 5.56
N ASP A 232 8.13 -15.76 5.81
CA ASP A 232 8.95 -16.35 6.86
C ASP A 232 10.21 -16.97 6.22
N PHE A 233 11.36 -16.71 6.83
CA PHE A 233 12.67 -17.13 6.34
C PHE A 233 13.41 -17.97 7.38
N ILE A 234 14.24 -18.88 6.90
CA ILE A 234 15.21 -19.62 7.70
C ILE A 234 16.61 -19.48 7.08
N LEU A 235 17.59 -19.21 7.94
CA LEU A 235 19.03 -19.13 7.65
C LEU A 235 19.74 -20.47 7.81
#